data_AF-A0A840I2Q0-F1
#
_entry.id   AF-A0A840I2Q0-F1
#
_cell.length_a   1.000
_cell.length_b   1.000
_cell.length_c   1.000
_cell.angle_alpha   90.00
_cell.angle_beta   90.00
_cell.angle_gamma   90.00
#
_symmetry.space_group_name_H-M   'P 1'
#
loop_
_entity.id
_entity.type
_entity.pdbx_description
1 polymer ?
#
loop_
_entity_poly.entity_id
_entity_poly.type
_entity_poly.pdbx_seq_one_letter_code
_entity_poly.pdbx_strand_id
1 'polypeptide(L)'
;MTSQLRDPANEDQARADLAFLRNVVSGERPFGRSMGIVYGAAGLLYGTQCAVSLAHLWRPGGLSPWVNLANAVLPTVLFVLVLVTAGRADRHGGGVKGPVGRAIDAAFSGTGLAILVLIVVFGVSAYRQDSMTMWLYHPVVVCVLQGAVWYGAAVLRRRCWMGGVAAGWLLSGLAAGLLVENLEAYLLVLTVALFAFMAVPGYVLLRLSRTG
;
A
#
# COMPACT_ATOMS: atom_id res chain seq x y z
N MET A 1 -18.00 5.84 58.97
CA MET A 1 -16.59 5.38 58.78
C MET A 1 -16.45 4.77 57.37
N THR A 2 -16.51 5.59 56.33
CA THR A 2 -16.54 5.12 54.92
C THR A 2 -15.72 6.06 54.03
N SER A 3 -14.46 6.32 54.40
CA SER A 3 -13.57 7.17 53.58
C SER A 3 -12.11 6.76 53.72
N GLN A 4 -11.79 5.47 53.59
CA GLN A 4 -10.44 4.98 53.90
C GLN A 4 -9.84 3.95 52.92
N LEU A 5 -10.36 3.77 51.70
CA LEU A 5 -9.67 2.98 50.66
C LEU A 5 -9.98 3.49 49.24
N ARG A 6 -9.77 4.79 48.98
CA ARG A 6 -9.69 5.29 47.61
C ARG A 6 -8.21 5.43 47.26
N ASP A 7 -7.60 4.28 47.00
CA ASP A 7 -6.20 4.18 46.64
C ASP A 7 -6.04 4.64 45.18
N PRO A 8 -5.32 5.74 44.88
CA PRO A 8 -5.21 6.27 43.52
C PRO A 8 -4.63 5.23 42.54
N ALA A 9 -3.81 4.30 43.03
CA ALA A 9 -3.28 3.18 42.27
C ALA A 9 -4.39 2.25 41.73
N ASN A 10 -5.49 2.08 42.47
CA ASN A 10 -6.59 1.20 42.09
C ASN A 10 -7.51 1.87 41.05
N GLU A 11 -7.62 3.21 41.06
CA GLU A 11 -8.34 3.94 40.01
C GLU A 11 -7.59 3.93 38.68
N ASP A 12 -6.27 4.10 38.73
CA ASP A 12 -5.42 4.02 37.54
C ASP A 12 -5.40 2.60 36.96
N GLN A 13 -5.39 1.59 37.82
CA GLN A 13 -5.47 0.18 37.40
C GLN A 13 -6.86 -0.17 36.86
N ALA A 14 -7.95 0.27 37.48
CA ALA A 14 -9.30 0.08 36.96
C ALA A 14 -9.52 0.81 35.62
N ARG A 15 -8.92 2.00 35.44
CA ARG A 15 -8.91 2.72 34.15
C ARG A 15 -8.08 1.99 33.11
N ALA A 16 -6.93 1.42 33.48
CA ALA A 16 -6.09 0.62 32.60
C ALA A 16 -6.80 -0.68 32.17
N ASP A 17 -7.49 -1.36 33.09
CA ASP A 17 -8.26 -2.57 32.83
C ASP A 17 -9.51 -2.27 31.99
N LEU A 18 -10.21 -1.16 32.24
CA LEU A 18 -11.31 -0.70 31.38
C LEU A 18 -10.80 -0.27 30.01
N ALA A 19 -9.61 0.33 29.90
CA ALA A 19 -9.00 0.65 28.61
C ALA A 19 -8.55 -0.63 27.88
N PHE A 20 -8.08 -1.63 28.60
CA PHE A 20 -7.73 -2.94 28.05
C PHE A 20 -8.98 -3.70 27.59
N LEU A 21 -10.00 -3.84 28.44
CA LEU A 21 -11.29 -4.44 28.10
C LEU A 21 -11.98 -3.65 26.99
N ARG A 22 -11.94 -2.32 27.01
CA ARG A 22 -12.40 -1.50 25.89
C ARG A 22 -11.59 -1.81 24.65
N ASN A 23 -10.27 -1.94 24.69
CA ASN A 23 -9.46 -2.31 23.53
C ASN A 23 -9.71 -3.75 23.04
N VAL A 24 -10.03 -4.68 23.95
CA VAL A 24 -10.36 -6.08 23.65
C VAL A 24 -11.77 -6.20 23.05
N VAL A 25 -12.73 -5.44 23.58
CA VAL A 25 -14.12 -5.38 23.15
C VAL A 25 -14.29 -4.54 21.88
N SER A 26 -13.58 -3.41 21.78
CA SER A 26 -13.55 -2.59 20.55
C SER A 26 -12.66 -3.20 19.48
N GLY A 27 -11.81 -4.18 19.81
CA GLY A 27 -11.26 -5.22 18.91
C GLY A 27 -10.48 -4.77 17.68
N GLU A 28 -10.40 -3.47 17.41
CA GLU A 28 -9.90 -2.90 16.18
C GLU A 28 -9.09 -1.66 16.52
N ARG A 29 -7.89 -1.85 17.08
CA ARG A 29 -6.84 -0.84 16.84
C ARG A 29 -6.79 -0.59 15.34
N PRO A 30 -6.68 0.66 14.89
CA PRO A 30 -6.89 1.01 13.51
C PRO A 30 -5.82 0.36 12.63
N PHE A 31 -6.18 -0.80 12.09
CA PHE A 31 -5.56 -1.44 10.96
C PHE A 31 -5.71 -0.47 9.78
N GLY A 32 -4.76 0.47 9.64
CA GLY A 32 -4.93 1.46 8.60
C GLY A 32 -4.06 2.70 8.63
N ARG A 33 -3.44 3.10 9.75
CA ARG A 33 -2.66 4.36 9.71
C ARG A 33 -1.36 4.20 8.91
N SER A 34 -0.48 3.27 9.31
CA SER A 34 0.79 3.04 8.60
C SER A 34 0.56 2.51 7.18
N MET A 35 -0.29 1.48 7.04
CA MET A 35 -0.71 0.95 5.74
C MET A 35 -1.35 2.03 4.85
N GLY A 36 -2.22 2.88 5.39
CA GLY A 36 -2.86 3.96 4.63
C GLY A 36 -1.89 5.05 4.20
N ILE A 37 -0.90 5.41 5.03
CA ILE A 37 0.18 6.34 4.65
C ILE A 37 1.01 5.75 3.51
N VAL A 38 1.43 4.49 3.64
CA VAL A 38 2.25 3.81 2.63
C VAL A 38 1.49 3.68 1.30
N TYR A 39 0.23 3.24 1.35
CA TYR A 39 -0.62 3.11 0.17
C TYR A 39 -0.93 4.45 -0.49
N GLY A 40 -1.30 5.45 0.31
CA GLY A 40 -1.57 6.79 -0.18
C GLY A 40 -0.34 7.42 -0.84
N ALA A 41 0.82 7.30 -0.19
CA ALA A 41 2.08 7.82 -0.73
C ALA A 41 2.50 7.10 -2.00
N ALA A 42 2.45 5.76 -2.06
CA ALA A 42 2.78 5.04 -3.28
C ALA A 42 1.80 5.36 -4.42
N GLY A 43 0.49 5.42 -4.16
CA GLY A 43 -0.51 5.79 -5.18
C GLY A 43 -0.24 7.17 -5.75
N LEU A 44 0.11 8.14 -4.89
CA LEU A 44 0.42 9.50 -5.32
C LEU A 44 1.76 9.58 -6.06
N LEU A 45 2.83 8.97 -5.54
CA LEU A 45 4.18 9.03 -6.11
C LEU A 45 4.27 8.26 -7.43
N TYR A 46 3.80 7.01 -7.46
CA TYR A 46 3.86 6.20 -8.69
C TYR A 46 2.76 6.60 -9.68
N GLY A 47 1.59 7.04 -9.22
CA GLY A 47 0.55 7.59 -10.09
C GLY A 47 1.01 8.87 -10.79
N THR A 48 1.65 9.78 -10.06
CA THR A 48 2.26 10.99 -10.67
C THR A 48 3.40 10.64 -11.60
N GLN A 49 4.24 9.66 -11.25
CA GLN A 49 5.30 9.16 -12.15
C GLN A 49 4.74 8.66 -13.49
N CYS A 50 3.68 7.84 -13.45
CA CYS A 50 3.03 7.34 -14.66
C CYS A 50 2.37 8.47 -15.48
N ALA A 51 1.73 9.44 -14.81
CA ALA A 51 1.13 10.60 -15.47
C ALA A 51 2.19 11.49 -16.16
N VAL A 52 3.35 11.71 -15.53
CA VAL A 52 4.48 12.44 -16.12
C VAL A 52 5.04 11.68 -17.32
N SER A 53 5.17 10.35 -17.24
CA SER A 53 5.59 9.52 -18.38
C SER A 53 4.60 9.56 -19.54
N LEU A 54 3.30 9.62 -19.26
CA LEU A 54 2.27 9.77 -20.29
C LEU A 54 2.32 11.17 -20.93
N ALA A 55 2.50 12.21 -20.12
CA ALA A 55 2.69 13.58 -20.60
C ALA A 55 3.98 13.74 -21.44
N HIS A 56 5.00 12.90 -21.22
CA HIS A 56 6.20 12.84 -22.06
C HIS A 56 5.86 12.32 -23.46
N LEU A 57 5.08 11.22 -23.55
CA LEU A 57 4.66 10.64 -24.83
C LEU A 57 3.86 11.62 -25.69
N TRP A 58 2.99 12.42 -25.07
CA TRP A 58 2.13 13.37 -25.77
C TRP A 58 2.82 14.67 -26.18
N ARG A 59 4.08 14.91 -25.75
CA ARG A 59 4.80 16.16 -26.03
C ARG A 59 5.78 16.00 -27.21
N PRO A 60 5.45 16.53 -28.41
CA PRO A 60 6.40 16.53 -29.52
C PRO A 60 7.60 17.41 -29.16
N GLY A 61 8.77 16.77 -28.99
CA GLY A 61 10.03 17.41 -28.56
C GLY A 61 10.68 16.77 -27.31
N GLY A 62 9.95 15.93 -26.58
CA GLY A 62 10.43 15.23 -25.38
C GLY A 62 10.68 16.16 -24.17
N LEU A 63 10.59 15.62 -22.96
CA LEU A 63 11.10 16.31 -21.76
C LEU A 63 12.62 16.14 -21.67
N SER A 64 13.29 17.15 -21.10
CA SER A 64 14.73 17.16 -20.84
C SER A 64 15.19 15.84 -20.18
N PRO A 65 16.36 15.29 -20.53
CA PRO A 65 16.91 14.06 -19.92
C PRO A 65 16.92 14.09 -18.38
N TRP A 66 17.10 15.28 -17.80
CA TRP A 66 17.05 15.53 -16.36
C TRP A 66 15.66 15.25 -15.75
N VAL A 67 14.59 15.54 -16.50
CA VAL A 67 13.22 15.28 -16.06
C VAL A 67 12.92 13.78 -16.09
N ASN A 68 13.43 13.04 -17.08
CA ASN A 68 13.30 11.59 -17.10
C ASN A 68 14.09 10.92 -15.96
N LEU A 69 15.31 11.39 -15.70
CA LEU A 69 16.11 10.89 -14.58
C LEU A 69 15.43 11.19 -13.23
N ALA A 70 14.94 12.42 -13.05
CA ALA A 70 14.18 12.79 -11.87
C ALA A 70 12.90 11.94 -11.73
N ASN A 71 12.15 11.72 -12.82
CA ASN A 71 10.94 10.90 -12.80
C ASN A 71 11.20 9.42 -12.46
N ALA A 72 12.37 8.88 -12.82
CA ALA A 72 12.75 7.51 -12.47
C ALA A 72 13.21 7.35 -11.01
N VAL A 73 14.00 8.30 -10.52
CA VAL A 73 14.70 8.18 -9.23
C VAL A 73 13.88 8.76 -8.07
N LEU A 74 13.25 9.93 -8.28
CA LEU A 74 12.60 10.69 -7.22
C LEU A 74 11.44 9.91 -6.55
N PRO A 75 10.51 9.27 -7.28
CA PRO A 75 9.40 8.55 -6.67
C PRO A 75 9.88 7.38 -5.82
N THR A 76 10.89 6.65 -6.28
CA THR A 76 11.49 5.52 -5.57
C THR A 76 12.16 5.96 -4.27
N VAL A 77 12.98 7.02 -4.31
CA VAL A 77 13.66 7.54 -3.12
C VAL A 77 12.64 8.06 -2.09
N LEU A 78 11.65 8.82 -2.53
CA LEU A 78 10.59 9.32 -1.66
C LEU A 78 9.76 8.17 -1.05
N PHE A 79 9.44 7.15 -1.84
CA PHE A 79 8.68 6.00 -1.36
C PHE A 79 9.46 5.18 -0.34
N VAL A 80 10.76 4.95 -0.55
CA VAL A 80 11.62 4.29 0.44
C VAL A 80 11.67 5.10 1.73
N LEU A 81 11.77 6.43 1.64
CA LEU A 81 11.75 7.29 2.83
C LEU A 81 10.42 7.17 3.59
N VAL A 82 9.29 7.11 2.88
CA VAL A 82 7.97 6.87 3.49
C VAL A 82 7.91 5.48 4.15
N LEU A 83 8.36 4.43 3.47
CA LEU A 83 8.39 3.07 4.05
C LEU A 83 9.23 3.01 5.33
N VAL A 84 10.41 3.63 5.31
CA VAL A 84 11.34 3.65 6.44
C VAL A 84 10.77 4.45 7.61
N THR A 85 10.19 5.63 7.35
CA THR A 85 9.59 6.47 8.40
C THR A 85 8.32 5.87 8.98
N ALA A 86 7.41 5.37 8.13
CA ALA A 86 6.17 4.71 8.56
C ALA A 86 6.46 3.40 9.31
N GLY A 87 7.42 2.60 8.83
CA GLY A 87 7.86 1.38 9.51
C GLY A 87 8.51 1.65 10.87
N ARG A 88 9.30 2.73 10.98
CA ARG A 88 9.84 3.17 12.28
C ARG A 88 8.73 3.63 13.22
N ALA A 89 7.76 4.40 12.74
CA ALA A 89 6.64 4.84 13.56
C ALA A 89 5.79 3.67 14.08
N ASP A 90 5.54 2.65 13.25
CA ASP A 90 4.75 1.46 13.65
C ASP A 90 5.45 0.64 14.74
N ARG A 91 6.79 0.57 14.74
CA ARG A 91 7.56 -0.12 15.79
C ARG A 91 7.49 0.56 17.16
N HIS A 92 7.35 1.88 17.21
CA HIS A 92 7.30 2.62 18.47
C HIS A 92 5.89 2.68 19.09
N GLY A 93 4.82 2.44 18.30
CA GLY A 93 3.43 2.45 18.76
C GLY A 93 2.94 1.14 19.39
N GLY A 94 3.86 0.28 19.83
CA GLY A 94 3.67 -1.13 20.18
C GLY A 94 2.40 -1.45 20.96
N GLY A 95 1.44 -2.10 20.29
CA GLY A 95 0.46 -2.91 21.01
C GLY A 95 0.00 -4.09 20.21
N VAL A 96 -0.62 -5.01 20.94
CA VAL A 96 -0.89 -6.37 20.49
C VAL A 96 -1.89 -6.35 19.34
N LYS A 97 -1.45 -6.75 18.14
CA LYS A 97 -2.31 -6.94 16.97
C LYS A 97 -3.07 -8.27 17.14
N GLY A 98 -4.39 -8.26 16.97
CA GLY A 98 -5.21 -9.48 16.99
C GLY A 98 -4.79 -10.49 15.90
N PRO A 99 -5.18 -11.78 16.02
CA PRO A 99 -4.76 -12.84 15.08
C PRO A 99 -5.04 -12.50 13.61
N VAL A 100 -6.21 -11.93 13.30
CA VAL A 100 -6.59 -11.48 11.95
C VAL A 100 -5.68 -10.35 11.45
N GLY A 101 -5.36 -9.37 12.31
CA GLY A 101 -4.47 -8.27 11.94
C GLY A 101 -3.05 -8.75 11.64
N ARG A 102 -2.53 -9.70 12.41
CA ARG A 102 -1.22 -10.32 12.15
C ARG A 102 -1.18 -11.09 10.84
N ALA A 103 -2.24 -11.84 10.52
CA ALA A 103 -2.34 -12.58 9.26
C ALA A 103 -2.34 -11.63 8.04
N ILE A 104 -3.08 -10.51 8.12
CA ILE A 104 -3.12 -9.54 7.03
C ILE A 104 -1.79 -8.81 6.90
N ASP A 105 -1.15 -8.39 8.00
CA ASP A 105 0.18 -7.77 7.96
C ASP A 105 1.24 -8.72 7.37
N ALA A 106 1.19 -10.01 7.75
CA ALA A 106 2.05 -11.05 7.18
C ALA A 106 1.83 -11.18 5.66
N ALA A 107 0.59 -11.17 5.20
CA ALA A 107 0.27 -11.23 3.77
C ALA A 107 0.82 -10.01 3.00
N PHE A 108 0.60 -8.78 3.48
CA PHE A 108 1.13 -7.57 2.82
C PHE A 108 2.66 -7.50 2.84
N SER A 109 3.29 -7.86 3.97
CA SER A 109 4.75 -7.87 4.07
C SER A 109 5.38 -8.95 3.18
N GLY A 110 4.78 -10.14 3.12
CA GLY A 110 5.20 -11.23 2.25
C GLY A 110 5.09 -10.85 0.77
N THR A 111 4.00 -10.20 0.37
CA THR A 111 3.85 -9.68 -1.00
C THR A 111 4.83 -8.58 -1.31
N GLY A 112 5.13 -7.67 -0.37
CA GLY A 112 6.19 -6.67 -0.55
C GLY A 112 7.55 -7.30 -0.80
N LEU A 113 7.89 -8.35 -0.04
CA LEU A 113 9.14 -9.10 -0.24
C LEU A 113 9.16 -9.83 -1.60
N ALA A 114 8.04 -10.46 -1.99
CA ALA A 114 7.92 -11.10 -3.29
C ALA A 114 8.13 -10.09 -4.43
N ILE A 115 7.56 -8.90 -4.33
CA ILE A 115 7.75 -7.82 -5.32
C ILE A 115 9.23 -7.41 -5.39
N LEU A 116 9.94 -7.28 -4.26
CA LEU A 116 11.38 -6.97 -4.27
C LEU A 116 12.19 -8.04 -5.01
N VAL A 117 11.88 -9.31 -4.79
CA VAL A 117 12.53 -10.43 -5.51
C VAL A 117 12.19 -10.37 -7.00
N LEU A 118 10.94 -10.10 -7.35
CA LEU A 118 10.51 -9.98 -8.74
C LEU A 118 11.22 -8.84 -9.47
N ILE A 119 11.48 -7.70 -8.82
CA ILE A 119 12.27 -6.61 -9.40
C ILE A 119 13.65 -7.12 -9.82
N VAL A 120 14.31 -7.92 -8.97
CA VAL A 120 15.64 -8.49 -9.28
C VAL A 120 15.54 -9.49 -10.43
N VAL A 121 14.56 -10.39 -10.40
CA VAL A 121 14.36 -11.40 -11.45
C VAL A 121 14.10 -10.75 -12.80
N PHE A 122 13.10 -9.86 -12.88
CA PHE A 122 12.77 -9.17 -14.12
C PHE A 122 13.88 -8.21 -14.57
N GLY A 123 14.61 -7.59 -13.64
CA GLY A 123 15.76 -6.75 -13.98
C GLY A 123 16.90 -7.51 -14.62
N VAL A 124 17.29 -8.64 -14.03
CA VAL A 124 18.32 -9.52 -14.61
C VAL A 124 17.85 -10.11 -15.94
N SER A 125 16.59 -10.53 -16.03
CA SER A 125 16.02 -11.07 -17.28
C SER A 125 15.95 -10.02 -18.39
N ALA A 126 15.58 -8.77 -18.08
CA ALA A 126 15.55 -7.67 -19.05
C ALA A 126 16.96 -7.34 -19.56
N TYR A 127 17.96 -7.30 -18.66
CA TYR A 127 19.36 -7.08 -19.04
C TYR A 127 19.90 -8.20 -19.94
N ARG A 128 19.52 -9.46 -19.67
CA ARG A 128 19.99 -10.61 -20.46
C ARG A 128 19.32 -10.74 -21.83
N GLN A 129 18.09 -10.27 -21.98
CA GLN A 129 17.31 -10.45 -23.21
C GLN A 129 17.19 -9.17 -24.05
N ASP A 130 17.77 -8.06 -23.60
CA ASP A 130 17.71 -6.73 -24.25
C ASP A 130 16.28 -6.30 -24.65
N SER A 131 15.29 -6.81 -23.89
CA SER A 131 13.87 -6.64 -24.19
C SER A 131 13.22 -5.86 -23.06
N MET A 132 12.88 -4.60 -23.36
CA MET A 132 12.14 -3.72 -22.46
C MET A 132 10.74 -4.28 -22.12
N THR A 133 10.18 -5.12 -22.99
CA THR A 133 8.88 -5.78 -22.78
C THR A 133 8.90 -6.68 -21.53
N MET A 134 10.02 -7.36 -21.27
CA MET A 134 10.16 -8.18 -20.06
C MET A 134 10.05 -7.35 -18.78
N TRP A 135 10.52 -6.11 -18.82
CA TRP A 135 10.42 -5.17 -17.69
C TRP A 135 8.99 -4.62 -17.52
N LEU A 136 8.24 -4.44 -18.61
CA LEU A 136 6.84 -4.00 -18.57
C LEU A 136 5.89 -5.05 -17.95
N TYR A 137 6.25 -6.34 -17.92
CA TYR A 137 5.46 -7.32 -17.20
C TYR A 137 5.55 -7.20 -15.68
N HIS A 138 6.59 -6.55 -15.15
CA HIS A 138 6.75 -6.42 -13.70
C HIS A 138 5.58 -5.68 -13.03
N PRO A 139 5.15 -4.46 -13.48
CA PRO A 139 3.99 -3.79 -12.91
C PRO A 139 2.67 -4.57 -13.06
N VAL A 140 2.52 -5.38 -14.11
CA VAL A 140 1.35 -6.27 -14.29
C VAL A 140 1.30 -7.31 -13.17
N VAL A 141 2.43 -7.96 -12.87
CA VAL A 141 2.51 -8.94 -11.78
C VAL A 141 2.27 -8.27 -10.43
N VAL A 142 2.81 -7.06 -10.21
CA VAL A 142 2.53 -6.28 -9.00
C VAL A 142 1.04 -6.04 -8.83
N CYS A 143 0.32 -5.65 -9.90
CA CYS A 143 -1.13 -5.44 -9.83
C CYS A 143 -1.87 -6.71 -9.40
N VAL A 144 -1.53 -7.85 -10.00
CA VAL A 144 -2.18 -9.13 -9.69
C VAL A 144 -1.91 -9.57 -8.25
N LEU A 145 -0.66 -9.45 -7.77
CA LEU A 145 -0.30 -9.75 -6.39
C LEU A 145 -1.00 -8.83 -5.40
N GLN A 146 -1.11 -7.53 -5.71
CA GLN A 146 -1.85 -6.60 -4.86
C GLN A 146 -3.34 -6.96 -4.79
N GLY A 147 -3.95 -7.32 -5.93
CA GLY A 147 -5.33 -7.81 -5.97
C GLY A 147 -5.53 -9.05 -5.11
N ALA A 148 -4.61 -10.02 -5.17
CA ALA A 148 -4.66 -11.24 -4.38
C ALA A 148 -4.59 -10.98 -2.86
N VAL A 149 -3.71 -10.08 -2.41
CA VAL A 149 -3.62 -9.74 -0.98
C VAL A 149 -4.85 -8.99 -0.50
N TRP A 150 -5.37 -8.04 -1.29
CA TRP A 150 -6.61 -7.33 -0.95
C TRP A 150 -7.82 -8.27 -0.91
N TYR A 151 -7.85 -9.29 -1.77
CA TYR A 151 -8.87 -10.34 -1.70
C TYR A 151 -8.75 -11.13 -0.39
N GLY A 152 -7.55 -11.55 -0.02
CA GLY A 152 -7.30 -12.19 1.28
C GLY A 152 -7.75 -11.32 2.45
N ALA A 153 -7.41 -10.02 2.43
CA ALA A 153 -7.87 -9.06 3.43
C ALA A 153 -9.40 -8.93 3.47
N ALA A 154 -10.07 -8.93 2.31
CA ALA A 154 -11.52 -8.86 2.21
C ALA A 154 -12.21 -10.09 2.82
N VAL A 155 -11.69 -11.29 2.55
CA VAL A 155 -12.20 -12.56 3.11
C VAL A 155 -11.99 -12.59 4.62
N LEU A 156 -10.81 -12.20 5.10
CA LEU A 156 -10.48 -12.21 6.53
C LEU A 156 -11.26 -11.15 7.34
N ARG A 157 -11.47 -9.94 6.78
CA ARG A 157 -12.19 -8.85 7.45
C ARG A 157 -13.69 -8.81 7.16
N ARG A 158 -14.19 -9.61 6.22
CA ARG A 158 -15.58 -9.60 5.73
C ARG A 158 -16.09 -8.20 5.34
N ARG A 159 -15.22 -7.39 4.73
CA ARG A 159 -15.54 -6.02 4.29
C ARG A 159 -15.61 -5.96 2.76
N CYS A 160 -16.80 -5.76 2.22
CA CYS A 160 -17.05 -5.76 0.77
C CYS A 160 -16.22 -4.72 0.00
N TRP A 161 -15.92 -3.57 0.62
CA TRP A 161 -15.11 -2.53 -0.03
C TRP A 161 -13.69 -3.01 -0.36
N MET A 162 -13.09 -3.86 0.49
CA MET A 162 -11.77 -4.44 0.25
C MET A 162 -11.79 -5.39 -0.95
N GLY A 163 -12.91 -6.10 -1.15
CA GLY A 163 -13.14 -6.94 -2.32
C GLY A 163 -13.27 -6.13 -3.61
N GLY A 164 -13.89 -4.95 -3.54
CA GLY A 164 -13.94 -4.01 -4.67
C GLY A 164 -12.54 -3.53 -5.09
N VAL A 165 -11.68 -3.22 -4.12
CA VAL A 165 -10.28 -2.86 -4.38
C VAL A 165 -9.51 -4.03 -4.99
N ALA A 166 -9.71 -5.24 -4.49
CA ALA A 166 -9.09 -6.45 -5.03
C ALA A 166 -9.48 -6.70 -6.50
N ALA A 167 -10.78 -6.61 -6.80
CA ALA A 167 -11.28 -6.74 -8.17
C ALA A 167 -10.69 -5.67 -9.09
N GLY A 168 -10.60 -4.42 -8.62
CA GLY A 168 -9.98 -3.32 -9.34
C GLY A 168 -8.53 -3.59 -9.72
N TRP A 169 -7.72 -4.09 -8.79
CA TRP A 169 -6.32 -4.47 -9.04
C TRP A 169 -6.19 -5.63 -10.04
N LEU A 170 -7.03 -6.66 -9.92
CA LEU A 170 -7.01 -7.80 -10.84
C LEU A 170 -7.43 -7.39 -12.26
N LEU A 171 -8.49 -6.60 -12.39
CA LEU A 171 -8.95 -6.06 -13.67
C LEU A 171 -7.91 -5.14 -14.30
N SER A 172 -7.25 -4.30 -13.49
CA SER A 172 -6.18 -3.42 -13.96
C SER A 172 -4.96 -4.21 -14.42
N GLY A 173 -4.59 -5.27 -13.70
CA GLY A 173 -3.51 -6.19 -14.11
C GLY A 173 -3.85 -6.89 -15.42
N LEU A 174 -5.08 -7.38 -15.57
CA LEU A 174 -5.54 -8.01 -16.81
C LEU A 174 -5.50 -7.03 -18.00
N ALA A 175 -6.04 -5.82 -17.82
CA ALA A 175 -6.01 -4.78 -18.83
C ALA A 175 -4.56 -4.39 -19.19
N ALA A 176 -3.72 -4.11 -18.20
CA ALA A 176 -2.32 -3.75 -18.43
C ALA A 176 -1.53 -4.88 -19.14
N GLY A 177 -1.81 -6.15 -18.83
CA GLY A 177 -1.21 -7.29 -19.52
C GLY A 177 -1.63 -7.40 -20.99
N LEU A 178 -2.91 -7.18 -21.30
CA LEU A 178 -3.41 -7.21 -22.68
C LEU A 178 -2.94 -6.01 -23.51
N LEU A 179 -2.70 -4.87 -22.86
CA LEU A 179 -2.31 -3.62 -23.50
C LEU A 179 -0.80 -3.35 -23.43
N VAL A 180 0.03 -4.35 -23.10
CA VAL A 180 1.48 -4.17 -22.92
C VAL A 180 2.19 -3.67 -24.18
N GLU A 181 1.64 -3.97 -25.37
CA GLU A 181 2.17 -3.51 -26.66
C GLU A 181 1.82 -2.04 -26.95
N ASN A 182 0.76 -1.51 -26.32
CA ASN A 182 0.29 -0.14 -26.48
C ASN A 182 0.71 0.70 -25.26
N LEU A 183 1.92 1.24 -25.30
CA LEU A 183 2.54 1.95 -24.16
C LEU A 183 1.66 3.08 -23.57
N GLU A 184 0.93 3.82 -24.40
CA GLU A 184 0.01 4.87 -23.94
C GLU A 184 -1.14 4.31 -23.10
N ALA A 185 -1.82 3.29 -23.63
CA ALA A 185 -2.97 2.69 -22.98
C ALA A 185 -2.56 1.90 -21.72
N TYR A 186 -1.39 1.27 -21.76
CA TYR A 186 -0.74 0.65 -20.60
C TYR A 186 -0.50 1.66 -19.47
N LEU A 187 0.12 2.81 -19.78
CA LEU A 187 0.39 3.86 -18.79
C LEU A 187 -0.89 4.49 -18.25
N LEU A 188 -1.92 4.67 -19.09
CA LEU A 188 -3.23 5.14 -18.66
C LEU A 188 -3.88 4.19 -17.64
N VAL A 189 -3.92 2.89 -17.95
CA VAL A 189 -4.49 1.87 -17.05
C VAL A 189 -3.75 1.88 -15.71
N LEU A 190 -2.42 1.91 -15.71
CA LEU A 190 -1.64 1.97 -14.48
C LEU A 190 -1.86 3.27 -13.70
N THR A 191 -1.92 4.41 -14.37
CA THR A 191 -2.18 5.71 -13.72
C THR A 191 -3.53 5.69 -13.01
N VAL A 192 -4.58 5.27 -13.72
CA VAL A 192 -5.93 5.16 -13.17
C VAL A 192 -5.95 4.14 -12.03
N ALA A 193 -5.31 2.98 -12.20
CA ALA A 193 -5.28 1.94 -11.19
C ALA A 193 -4.57 2.38 -9.90
N LEU A 194 -3.43 3.07 -10.02
CA LEU A 194 -2.67 3.58 -8.89
C LEU A 194 -3.43 4.66 -8.12
N PHE A 195 -4.09 5.59 -8.83
CA PHE A 195 -4.92 6.59 -8.16
C PHE A 195 -6.18 5.97 -7.55
N ALA A 196 -6.92 5.16 -8.30
CA ALA A 196 -8.21 4.62 -7.88
C ALA A 196 -8.09 3.49 -6.83
N PHE A 197 -7.15 2.57 -7.00
CA PHE A 197 -7.02 1.36 -6.17
C PHE A 197 -5.86 1.39 -5.19
N MET A 198 -5.06 2.46 -5.19
CA MET A 198 -4.02 2.66 -4.17
C MET A 198 -4.26 3.92 -3.33
N ALA A 199 -4.52 5.08 -3.95
CA ALA A 199 -4.73 6.32 -3.20
C ALA A 199 -6.08 6.36 -2.45
N VAL A 200 -7.17 5.86 -3.06
CA VAL A 200 -8.49 5.80 -2.41
C VAL A 200 -8.50 4.87 -1.20
N PRO A 201 -8.08 3.60 -1.28
CA PRO A 201 -8.03 2.75 -0.08
C PRO A 201 -7.04 3.27 0.95
N GLY A 202 -5.93 3.89 0.54
CA GLY A 202 -5.00 4.57 1.46
C GLY A 202 -5.69 5.69 2.26
N TYR A 203 -6.49 6.51 1.58
CA TYR A 203 -7.28 7.58 2.22
C TYR A 203 -8.39 7.03 3.13
N VAL A 204 -9.09 5.98 2.71
CA VAL A 204 -10.14 5.32 3.51
C VAL A 204 -9.54 4.74 4.79
N LEU A 205 -8.39 4.04 4.70
CA LEU A 205 -7.68 3.51 5.86
C LEU A 205 -7.21 4.61 6.82
N LEU A 206 -6.75 5.75 6.28
CA LEU A 206 -6.39 6.92 7.07
C LEU A 206 -7.60 7.53 7.79
N ARG A 207 -8.75 7.65 7.12
CA ARG A 207 -9.99 8.12 7.76
C ARG A 207 -10.44 7.18 8.87
N LEU A 208 -10.49 5.88 8.62
CA LEU A 208 -10.86 4.88 9.61
C LEU A 208 -9.93 4.92 10.84
N SER A 209 -8.67 5.31 10.66
CA SER A 209 -7.72 5.47 11.76
C SER A 209 -7.82 6.75 12.59
N ARG A 210 -8.59 7.74 12.13
CA ARG A 210 -8.82 9.00 12.84
C ARG A 210 -10.12 9.00 13.65
N THR A 211 -11.07 8.15 13.28
CA THR A 211 -12.41 8.08 13.90
C THR A 211 -12.52 7.03 15.01
N GLY A 212 -11.49 6.22 15.24
CA GLY A 212 -11.40 5.24 16.33
C GLY A 212 -10.26 5.57 17.28
#